data_AF-A0A2P8H5V0-F1
#
_entry.id   AF-A0A2P8H5V0-F1
#
_cell.length_a   1.000
_cell.length_b   1.000
_cell.length_c   1.000
_cell.angle_alpha   90.00
_cell.angle_beta   90.00
_cell.angle_gamma   90.00
#
_symmetry.space_group_name_H-M   'P 1'
#
loop_
_entity.id
_entity.type
_entity.pdbx_description
1 polymer ?
#
loop_
_entity_poly.entity_id
_entity_poly.type
_entity_poly.pdbx_seq_one_letter_code
_entity_poly.pdbx_strand_id
1 'polypeptide(L)'
;MWSISESKISYEEPQEALLAESEELVLIPTYKTPDEALFFFIDNQNNLGAVMVYKNIFGWKTDFRTWSSMNSIITKERVGGYQIHGDEIIFGLMKGGDNRVIMVDNVPAITINLELMLPDESENQEWNGLYLWYYETDDLSNLTSLSLVDRSTNEEIDTSPFSN
;
A
#
# COMPACT_ATOMS: atom_id res chain seq x y z
N MET A 1 -35.11 -12.99 13.05
CA MET A 1 -34.59 -11.79 12.37
C MET A 1 -33.66 -11.12 13.37
N TRP A 2 -32.36 -11.39 13.29
CA TRP A 2 -31.37 -10.80 14.19
C TRP A 2 -30.84 -9.54 13.52
N SER A 3 -31.20 -8.39 14.08
CA SER A 3 -30.65 -7.10 13.68
C SER A 3 -29.38 -6.92 14.49
N ILE A 4 -28.22 -7.15 13.87
CA ILE A 4 -26.94 -6.75 14.46
C ILE A 4 -26.89 -5.24 14.23
N SER A 5 -27.04 -4.48 15.31
CA SER A 5 -26.77 -3.05 15.31
C SER A 5 -25.26 -2.90 15.12
N GLU A 6 -24.83 -2.49 13.93
CA GLU A 6 -23.48 -1.95 13.70
C GLU A 6 -23.33 -0.66 14.53
N SER A 7 -23.02 -0.79 15.82
CA SER A 7 -22.38 0.30 16.54
C SER A 7 -20.97 0.40 15.96
N LYS A 8 -20.76 1.29 14.98
CA LYS A 8 -19.43 1.66 14.47
C LYS A 8 -18.60 2.22 15.63
N ILE A 9 -17.84 1.36 16.29
CA ILE A 9 -16.93 1.72 17.38
C ILE A 9 -15.91 2.71 16.81
N SER A 10 -15.67 3.80 17.52
CA SER A 10 -14.71 4.83 17.16
C SER A 10 -13.58 4.84 18.18
N TYR A 11 -12.35 5.04 17.71
CA TYR A 11 -11.14 4.81 18.49
C TYR A 11 -10.32 6.08 18.68
N GLU A 12 -9.44 6.09 19.68
CA GLU A 12 -8.60 7.26 19.99
C GLU A 12 -7.41 7.36 19.02
N GLU A 13 -6.89 6.23 18.58
CA GLU A 13 -5.81 6.14 17.59
C GLU A 13 -6.25 5.39 16.31
N PRO A 14 -5.73 5.78 15.12
CA PRO A 14 -6.14 5.16 13.86
C PRO A 14 -5.75 3.68 13.77
N GLN A 15 -4.61 3.30 14.36
CA GLN A 15 -4.15 1.92 14.44
C GLN A 15 -5.08 1.02 15.28
N GLU A 16 -5.70 1.56 16.32
CA GLU A 16 -6.68 0.82 17.14
C GLU A 16 -7.93 0.50 16.33
N ALA A 17 -8.39 1.45 15.51
CA ALA A 17 -9.51 1.23 14.60
C ALA A 17 -9.23 0.09 13.61
N LEU A 18 -7.99 -0.04 13.16
CA LEU A 18 -7.59 -1.09 12.23
C LEU A 18 -7.49 -2.47 12.88
N LEU A 19 -6.83 -2.55 14.03
CA LEU A 19 -6.59 -3.80 14.74
C LEU A 19 -7.86 -4.36 15.38
N ALA A 20 -8.85 -3.52 15.67
CA ALA A 20 -10.13 -3.99 16.20
C ALA A 20 -10.95 -4.84 15.22
N GLU A 21 -10.71 -4.72 13.90
CA GLU A 21 -11.38 -5.54 12.89
C GLU A 21 -10.56 -6.80 12.53
N SER A 22 -9.26 -6.83 12.84
CA SER A 22 -8.38 -7.97 12.59
C SER A 22 -7.12 -7.89 13.45
N GLU A 23 -6.92 -8.87 14.32
CA GLU A 23 -5.82 -8.88 15.30
C GLU A 23 -4.46 -9.31 14.71
N GLU A 24 -4.42 -9.84 13.48
CA GLU A 24 -3.23 -10.43 12.87
C GLU A 24 -2.78 -9.67 11.60
N LEU A 25 -2.58 -8.36 11.74
CA LEU A 25 -2.09 -7.50 10.66
C LEU A 25 -0.74 -6.89 10.98
N VAL A 26 0.20 -7.05 10.05
CA VAL A 26 1.44 -6.28 10.06
C VAL A 26 1.15 -4.93 9.40
N LEU A 27 1.14 -3.86 10.20
CA LEU A 27 0.84 -2.52 9.71
C LEU A 27 2.11 -1.80 9.24
N ILE A 28 2.03 -1.21 8.05
CA ILE A 28 3.07 -0.37 7.44
C ILE A 28 2.51 1.06 7.41
N PRO A 29 2.80 1.89 8.42
CA PRO A 29 2.32 3.26 8.48
C PRO A 29 3.03 4.12 7.41
N THR A 30 2.27 4.95 6.70
CA THR A 30 2.83 5.87 5.69
C THR A 30 2.78 7.31 6.19
N TYR A 31 1.58 7.81 6.46
CA TYR A 31 1.36 9.13 7.03
C TYR A 31 0.13 9.16 7.93
N LYS A 32 0.10 10.16 8.81
CA LYS A 32 -1.03 10.50 9.68
C LYS A 32 -1.14 12.02 9.69
N THR A 33 -2.28 12.53 9.23
CA THR A 33 -2.68 13.93 9.36
C THR A 33 -3.65 14.06 10.56
N PRO A 34 -4.15 15.27 10.88
CA PRO A 34 -5.18 15.43 11.91
C PRO A 34 -6.48 14.68 11.61
N ASP A 35 -6.81 14.49 10.34
CA ASP A 35 -8.13 14.05 9.88
C ASP A 35 -8.10 12.70 9.16
N GLU A 36 -6.94 12.24 8.71
CA GLU A 36 -6.78 10.99 7.96
C GLU A 36 -5.43 10.32 8.21
N ALA A 37 -5.36 9.03 7.95
CA ALA A 37 -4.13 8.26 8.01
C ALA A 37 -4.20 7.09 7.01
N LEU A 38 -3.10 6.88 6.29
CA LEU A 38 -2.94 5.77 5.36
C LEU A 38 -2.06 4.69 5.97
N PHE A 39 -2.57 3.47 5.95
CA PHE A 39 -1.82 2.28 6.32
C PHE A 39 -1.84 1.32 5.15
N PHE A 40 -0.65 0.80 4.81
CA PHE A 40 -0.59 -0.48 4.14
C PHE A 40 -0.55 -1.57 5.19
N PHE A 41 -1.03 -2.76 4.84
CA PHE A 41 -1.02 -3.88 5.76
C PHE A 41 -0.71 -5.17 5.03
N ILE A 42 -0.17 -6.13 5.77
CA ILE A 42 -0.01 -7.49 5.32
C ILE A 42 -0.75 -8.39 6.30
N ASP A 43 -1.62 -9.24 5.77
CA ASP A 43 -2.36 -10.21 6.57
C ASP A 43 -1.63 -11.55 6.70
N ASN A 44 -2.14 -12.41 7.58
CA ASN A 44 -1.62 -13.76 7.80
C ASN A 44 -1.69 -14.70 6.56
N GLN A 45 -2.41 -14.31 5.51
CA GLN A 45 -2.49 -15.04 4.24
C GLN A 45 -1.49 -14.50 3.21
N ASN A 46 -0.60 -13.58 3.62
CA ASN A 46 0.37 -12.92 2.76
C ASN A 46 -0.31 -12.12 1.63
N ASN A 47 -1.43 -11.47 1.96
CA ASN A 47 -2.05 -10.47 1.11
C ASN A 47 -1.53 -9.09 1.49
N LEU A 48 -1.19 -8.29 0.50
CA LEU A 48 -0.92 -6.87 0.69
C LEU A 48 -2.21 -6.09 0.49
N GLY A 49 -2.49 -5.18 1.40
CA GLY A 49 -3.61 -4.26 1.28
C GLY A 49 -3.28 -2.83 1.70
N ALA A 50 -4.24 -1.97 1.41
CA ALA A 50 -4.26 -0.57 1.79
C ALA A 50 -5.59 -0.25 2.48
N VAL A 51 -5.51 0.68 3.42
CA VAL A 51 -6.67 1.17 4.15
C VAL A 51 -6.42 2.61 4.58
N MET A 52 -7.40 3.46 4.27
CA MET A 52 -7.48 4.79 4.84
C MET A 52 -8.34 4.76 6.11
N VAL A 53 -7.91 5.53 7.10
CA VAL A 53 -8.61 5.71 8.37
C VAL A 53 -8.88 7.19 8.54
N TYR A 54 -10.13 7.54 8.80
CA TYR A 54 -10.57 8.93 8.90
C TYR A 54 -11.02 9.26 10.32
N LYS A 55 -10.71 10.47 10.76
CA LYS A 55 -11.18 11.00 12.04
C LYS A 55 -12.49 11.75 11.84
N ASN A 56 -13.49 11.43 12.66
CA ASN A 56 -14.71 12.22 12.80
C ASN A 56 -14.87 12.70 14.24
N ILE A 57 -15.97 13.41 14.52
CA ILE A 57 -16.28 13.95 15.85
C ILE A 57 -16.37 12.88 16.96
N PHE A 58 -16.54 11.61 16.62
CA PHE A 58 -16.62 10.49 17.55
C PHE A 58 -15.30 9.72 17.68
N GLY A 59 -14.30 9.99 16.86
CA GLY A 59 -13.00 9.31 16.83
C GLY A 59 -12.62 8.78 15.45
N TRP A 60 -11.58 7.96 15.40
CA TRP A 60 -11.08 7.34 14.17
C TRP A 60 -11.96 6.17 13.73
N LYS A 61 -12.17 6.05 12.41
CA LYS A 61 -12.89 4.96 11.76
C LYS A 61 -12.17 4.52 10.50
N THR A 62 -12.20 3.22 10.27
CA THR A 62 -11.75 2.57 9.03
C THR A 62 -12.71 2.89 7.90
N ASP A 63 -12.16 3.17 6.72
CA ASP A 63 -12.92 3.08 5.48
C ASP A 63 -12.87 1.65 4.92
N PHE A 64 -13.25 1.45 3.66
CA PHE A 64 -13.07 0.18 2.98
C PHE A 64 -11.59 -0.24 2.94
N ARG A 65 -11.35 -1.55 2.87
CA ARG A 65 -10.01 -2.13 2.73
C ARG A 65 -9.90 -2.71 1.32
N THR A 66 -8.75 -2.50 0.68
CA THR A 66 -8.43 -3.20 -0.57
C THR A 66 -7.22 -4.09 -0.34
N TRP A 67 -7.27 -5.35 -0.75
CA TRP A 67 -6.14 -6.27 -0.64
C TRP A 67 -6.08 -7.25 -1.80
N SER A 68 -4.89 -7.78 -2.08
CA SER A 68 -4.70 -8.95 -2.93
C SER A 68 -3.43 -9.72 -2.56
N SER A 69 -3.30 -10.93 -3.08
CA SER A 69 -2.14 -11.79 -2.78
C SER A 69 -0.83 -11.15 -3.23
N MET A 70 0.18 -11.14 -2.35
CA MET A 70 1.50 -10.59 -2.68
C MET A 70 2.15 -11.32 -3.86
N ASN A 71 1.87 -12.61 -4.06
CA ASN A 71 2.43 -13.39 -5.17
C ASN A 71 1.96 -12.90 -6.54
N SER A 72 0.82 -12.21 -6.62
CA SER A 72 0.37 -11.55 -7.86
C SER A 72 0.98 -10.16 -8.07
N ILE A 73 1.65 -9.60 -7.05
CA ILE A 73 2.15 -8.22 -7.02
C ILE A 73 3.68 -8.17 -7.17
N ILE A 74 4.41 -9.22 -6.76
CA ILE A 74 5.87 -9.22 -6.83
C ILE A 74 6.35 -9.51 -8.27
N THR A 75 6.86 -8.50 -8.95
CA THR A 75 7.59 -8.68 -10.21
C THR A 75 9.09 -8.46 -10.03
N LYS A 76 9.87 -9.49 -10.37
CA LYS A 76 11.34 -9.40 -10.29
C LYS A 76 11.96 -8.56 -11.42
N GLU A 77 11.25 -8.42 -12.55
CA GLU A 77 11.83 -7.93 -13.81
C GLU A 77 10.87 -7.11 -14.69
N ARG A 78 9.63 -6.88 -14.24
CA ARG A 78 8.60 -6.19 -15.04
C ARG A 78 7.82 -5.20 -14.20
N VAL A 79 7.20 -4.22 -14.82
CA VAL A 79 6.10 -3.48 -14.20
C VAL A 79 4.86 -4.34 -14.32
N GLY A 80 4.52 -5.05 -13.25
CA GLY A 80 3.33 -5.89 -13.23
C GLY A 80 2.91 -6.18 -11.81
N GLY A 81 1.61 -6.35 -11.61
CA GLY A 81 1.05 -6.57 -10.29
C GLY A 81 1.00 -5.28 -9.48
N TYR A 82 -0.13 -4.59 -9.56
CA TYR A 82 -0.44 -3.44 -8.71
C TYR A 82 -1.90 -3.55 -8.26
N GLN A 83 -2.20 -2.85 -7.19
CA GLN A 83 -3.54 -2.73 -6.64
C GLN A 83 -3.95 -1.27 -6.63
N ILE A 84 -5.24 -1.06 -6.77
CA ILE A 84 -5.87 0.26 -6.67
C ILE A 84 -6.73 0.26 -5.41
N HIS A 85 -6.60 1.31 -4.60
CA HIS A 85 -7.46 1.57 -3.46
C HIS A 85 -8.24 2.87 -3.72
N GLY A 86 -9.57 2.73 -3.85
CA GLY A 86 -10.44 3.82 -4.28
C GLY A 86 -10.11 4.24 -5.71
N ASP A 87 -10.14 5.55 -5.95
CA ASP A 87 -9.78 6.15 -7.24
C ASP A 87 -8.50 6.99 -7.13
N GLU A 88 -7.76 6.85 -6.02
CA GLU A 88 -6.72 7.79 -5.60
C GLU A 88 -5.36 7.15 -5.41
N ILE A 89 -5.32 5.91 -4.88
CA ILE A 89 -4.06 5.24 -4.55
C ILE A 89 -3.83 4.04 -5.47
N ILE A 90 -2.64 3.99 -6.06
CA ILE A 90 -2.08 2.79 -6.67
C ILE A 90 -0.83 2.35 -5.92
N PHE A 91 -0.70 1.05 -5.68
CA PHE A 91 0.41 0.50 -4.92
C PHE A 91 0.81 -0.89 -5.38
N GLY A 92 2.03 -1.28 -5.04
CA GLY A 92 2.54 -2.61 -5.33
C GLY A 92 3.85 -2.91 -4.61
N LEU A 93 4.43 -4.05 -4.96
CA LEU A 93 5.68 -4.54 -4.41
C LEU A 93 6.71 -4.64 -5.51
N MET A 94 7.96 -4.35 -5.17
CA MET A 94 9.08 -4.54 -6.07
C MET A 94 10.31 -5.05 -5.33
N LYS A 95 11.22 -5.69 -6.05
CA LYS A 95 12.56 -5.99 -5.56
C LYS A 95 13.58 -5.00 -6.10
N GLY A 96 14.60 -4.70 -5.28
CA GLY A 96 15.71 -3.84 -5.68
C GLY A 96 15.38 -2.34 -5.75
N GLY A 97 14.50 -1.86 -4.86
CA GLY A 97 14.10 -0.45 -4.77
C GLY A 97 15.24 0.53 -4.46
N ASP A 98 16.41 0.04 -4.02
CA ASP A 98 17.63 0.84 -3.88
C ASP A 98 18.14 1.38 -5.22
N ASN A 99 18.04 0.58 -6.28
CA ASN A 99 18.59 0.89 -7.59
C ASN A 99 17.50 1.14 -8.64
N ARG A 100 16.24 0.86 -8.29
CA ARG A 100 15.09 0.97 -9.19
C ARG A 100 14.03 1.89 -8.62
N VAL A 101 13.27 2.51 -9.50
CA VAL A 101 12.14 3.35 -9.14
C VAL A 101 10.96 3.05 -10.06
N ILE A 102 9.77 3.00 -9.48
CA ILE A 102 8.53 3.00 -10.25
C ILE A 102 8.18 4.44 -10.57
N MET A 103 7.89 4.70 -11.83
CA MET A 103 7.42 5.99 -12.32
C MET A 103 5.97 5.83 -12.78
N VAL A 104 5.12 6.77 -12.38
CA VAL A 104 3.74 6.91 -12.84
C VAL A 104 3.69 8.18 -13.67
N ASP A 105 3.47 8.06 -14.99
CA ASP A 105 3.50 9.18 -15.94
C ASP A 105 4.72 10.11 -15.80
N ASN A 106 5.90 9.51 -15.59
CA ASN A 106 7.19 10.20 -15.36
C ASN A 106 7.31 10.91 -13.99
N VAL A 107 6.40 10.66 -13.05
CA VAL A 107 6.52 11.07 -11.66
C VAL A 107 6.98 9.87 -10.81
N PRO A 108 8.04 10.00 -10.01
CA PRO A 108 8.51 8.89 -9.19
C PRO A 108 7.50 8.56 -8.08
N ALA A 109 7.16 7.28 -7.96
CA ALA A 109 6.37 6.75 -6.86
C ALA A 109 7.17 6.79 -5.54
N ILE A 110 6.45 6.89 -4.44
CA ILE A 110 7.03 6.77 -3.10
C ILE A 110 7.43 5.32 -2.90
N THR A 111 8.58 5.10 -2.27
CA THR A 111 9.17 3.77 -2.06
C THR A 111 9.53 3.58 -0.59
N ILE A 112 9.10 2.46 0.00
CA ILE A 112 9.31 2.10 1.40
C ILE A 112 10.05 0.77 1.46
N ASN A 113 11.21 0.76 2.11
CA ASN A 113 11.96 -0.48 2.40
C ASN A 113 11.27 -1.23 3.54
N LEU A 114 10.75 -2.43 3.25
CA LEU A 114 10.00 -3.21 4.23
C LEU A 114 10.90 -3.84 5.30
N GLU A 115 12.12 -4.23 4.94
CA GLU A 115 13.12 -4.76 5.88
C GLU A 115 13.49 -3.72 6.95
N LEU A 116 13.55 -2.44 6.57
CA LEU A 116 13.84 -1.34 7.51
C LEU A 116 12.60 -0.91 8.31
N MET A 117 11.40 -0.96 7.72
CA MET A 117 10.17 -0.56 8.40
C MET A 117 9.61 -1.60 9.36
N LEU A 118 9.87 -2.88 9.12
CA LEU A 118 9.36 -4.01 9.90
C LEU A 118 10.52 -4.79 10.54
N PRO A 119 11.32 -4.17 11.43
CA PRO A 119 12.52 -4.79 11.97
C PRO A 119 12.21 -6.02 12.83
N ASP A 120 11.06 -6.06 13.51
CA ASP A 120 10.64 -7.21 14.31
C ASP A 120 10.23 -8.42 13.44
N GLU A 121 9.90 -8.19 12.17
CA GLU A 121 9.62 -9.21 11.16
C GLU A 121 10.85 -9.55 10.30
N SER A 122 11.98 -8.85 10.47
CA SER A 122 13.17 -8.92 9.61
C SER A 122 13.93 -10.25 9.64
N GLU A 123 13.66 -11.13 10.63
CA GLU A 123 14.17 -12.51 10.59
C GLU A 123 13.50 -13.34 9.49
N ASN A 124 12.36 -12.88 8.96
CA ASN A 124 11.67 -13.52 7.88
C ASN A 124 12.31 -13.11 6.53
N GLN A 125 13.11 -14.03 5.97
CA GLN A 125 13.89 -13.83 4.72
C GLN A 125 13.05 -13.37 3.52
N GLU A 126 11.72 -13.48 3.60
CA GLU A 126 10.78 -13.04 2.59
C GLU A 126 10.78 -11.51 2.37
N TRP A 127 11.10 -10.72 3.40
CA TRP A 127 11.14 -9.25 3.34
C TRP A 127 12.43 -8.68 2.74
N ASN A 128 13.49 -9.49 2.67
CA ASN A 128 14.80 -9.01 2.28
C ASN A 128 14.81 -8.47 0.85
N GLY A 129 15.20 -7.19 0.73
CA GLY A 129 15.21 -6.45 -0.53
C GLY A 129 13.83 -6.26 -1.17
N LEU A 130 12.75 -6.40 -0.39
CA LEU A 130 11.38 -6.12 -0.80
C LEU A 130 10.99 -4.69 -0.44
N TYR A 131 10.37 -4.02 -1.41
CA TYR A 131 9.94 -2.64 -1.29
C TYR A 131 8.47 -2.53 -1.61
N LEU A 132 7.74 -1.81 -0.77
CA LEU A 132 6.43 -1.28 -1.12
C LEU A 132 6.64 0.00 -1.92
N TRP A 133 5.91 0.15 -3.02
CA TRP A 133 5.81 1.42 -3.72
C TRP A 133 4.35 1.84 -3.80
N TYR A 134 4.10 3.14 -3.77
CA TYR A 134 2.78 3.68 -3.99
C TYR A 134 2.82 5.07 -4.63
N TYR A 135 1.73 5.41 -5.29
CA TYR A 135 1.49 6.72 -5.87
C TYR A 135 0.05 7.14 -5.54
N GLU A 136 -0.12 8.41 -5.22
CA GLU A 136 -1.38 9.00 -4.79
C GLU A 136 -1.70 10.19 -5.69
N THR A 137 -2.94 10.30 -6.12
CA THR A 137 -3.47 11.34 -7.00
C THR A 137 -4.96 11.55 -6.74
N ASP A 138 -5.51 12.70 -7.12
CA ASP A 138 -6.95 12.96 -6.98
C ASP A 138 -7.81 12.14 -7.97
N ASP A 139 -7.20 11.61 -9.03
CA ASP A 139 -7.89 10.86 -10.08
C ASP A 139 -6.93 9.92 -10.83
N LEU A 140 -7.03 8.62 -10.57
CA LEU A 140 -6.26 7.58 -11.24
C LEU A 140 -6.69 7.36 -12.71
N SER A 141 -7.88 7.81 -13.13
CA SER A 141 -8.39 7.55 -14.49
C SER A 141 -7.59 8.26 -15.58
N ASN A 142 -6.83 9.30 -15.22
CA ASN A 142 -5.97 10.04 -16.13
C ASN A 142 -4.57 9.43 -16.29
N LEU A 143 -4.25 8.38 -15.53
CA LEU A 143 -2.93 7.76 -15.61
C LEU A 143 -2.77 7.02 -16.93
N THR A 144 -1.61 7.20 -17.58
CA THR A 144 -1.36 6.63 -18.91
C THR A 144 -0.39 5.46 -18.87
N SER A 145 0.63 5.54 -18.03
CA SER A 145 1.73 4.58 -18.02
C SER A 145 2.37 4.40 -16.64
N LEU A 146 2.94 3.22 -16.49
CA LEU A 146 3.66 2.76 -15.32
C LEU A 146 4.99 2.20 -15.81
N SER A 147 6.11 2.80 -15.44
CA SER A 147 7.44 2.37 -15.87
C SER A 147 8.37 2.05 -14.71
N LEU A 148 9.27 1.09 -14.93
CA LEU A 148 10.35 0.72 -14.03
C LEU A 148 11.63 1.30 -14.59
N VAL A 149 12.32 2.11 -13.80
CA VAL A 149 13.51 2.84 -14.27
C VAL A 149 14.70 2.53 -13.36
N ASP A 150 15.88 2.38 -13.96
CA ASP A 150 17.14 2.34 -13.21
C ASP A 150 17.49 3.74 -12.70
N ARG A 151 17.64 3.89 -11.38
CA ARG A 151 17.90 5.19 -10.73
C ARG A 151 19.24 5.80 -11.14
N SER A 152 20.23 4.98 -11.50
CA SER A 152 21.59 5.44 -11.79
C SER A 152 21.79 5.89 -13.23
N THR A 153 21.14 5.22 -14.18
CA THR A 153 21.25 5.52 -15.61
C THR A 153 20.05 6.28 -16.17
N ASN A 154 18.93 6.32 -15.43
CA ASN A 154 17.64 6.78 -15.90
C ASN A 154 17.13 6.01 -17.14
N GLU A 155 17.61 4.77 -17.31
CA GLU A 155 17.19 3.87 -18.36
C GLU A 155 15.87 3.20 -17.98
N GLU A 156 14.91 3.21 -18.90
CA GLU A 156 13.66 2.47 -18.74
C GLU A 156 13.94 0.97 -18.88
N ILE A 157 13.64 0.23 -17.82
CA ILE A 157 13.78 -1.23 -17.75
C ILE A 157 12.54 -1.91 -18.32
N ASP A 158 11.35 -1.40 -17.98
CA ASP A 158 10.08 -1.90 -18.47
C ASP A 158 8.99 -0.82 -18.38
N THR A 159 7.93 -0.96 -19.19
CA THR A 159 6.79 -0.06 -19.20
C THR A 159 5.50 -0.80 -19.50
N SER A 160 4.45 -0.46 -18.78
CA SER A 160 3.11 -1.00 -18.95
C SER A 160 2.12 0.15 -19.09
N PRO A 161 1.29 0.17 -20.15
CA PRO A 161 0.20 1.13 -20.20
C PRO A 161 -0.83 0.80 -19.12
N PHE A 162 -1.48 1.83 -18.59
CA PHE A 162 -2.66 1.62 -17.75
C PHE A 162 -3.79 1.02 -18.60
N SER A 163 -4.31 -0.11 -18.13
CA SER A 163 -5.52 -0.71 -18.70
C SER A 163 -6.71 -0.18 -17.91
N ASN A 164 -7.33 0.91 -18.39
CA ASN A 164 -8.62 1.39 -17.91
C ASN A 164 -9.77 0.52 -18.42
#